data_AF-A0A0J7MTU0-F1
#
_entry.id   AF-A0A0J7MTU0-F1
#
_cell.length_a   1.000
_cell.length_b   1.000
_cell.length_c   1.000
_cell.angle_alpha   90.00
_cell.angle_beta   90.00
_cell.angle_gamma   90.00
#
_symmetry.space_group_name_H-M   'P 1'
#
loop_
_entity.id
_entity.type
_entity.pdbx_description
1 polymer ?
#
loop_
_entity_poly.entity_id
_entity_poly.type
_entity_poly.pdbx_seq_one_letter_code
_entity_poly.pdbx_strand_id
1 'polypeptide(L)'
;MANSVMERICERRMNEGLHGLAIQWGAIGDVGLVADMQDDDKELVIGGTLQQEISSCLNTLEVFLLQDRSIVSSMIVAEKRKDSGRATNPLEAVANIMGLKDLNIIIPNISLPELGMDSMMAVEIKQTLEREFDILLSAQDIRNLNFAKLKKMTNKA
;
A
#
# COMPACT_ATOMS: atom_id res chain seq x y z
N MET A 1 10.46 0.37 -11.27
CA MET A 1 11.40 0.15 -12.39
C MET A 1 12.46 -0.89 -12.05
N ALA A 2 13.01 -0.95 -10.83
CA ALA A 2 13.96 -2.01 -10.46
C ALA A 2 13.34 -3.43 -10.59
N ASN A 3 12.15 -3.66 -10.05
CA ASN A 3 11.48 -4.98 -10.10
C ASN A 3 11.27 -5.49 -11.53
N SER A 4 10.77 -4.65 -12.44
CA SER A 4 10.57 -5.01 -13.85
C SER A 4 11.86 -5.38 -14.58
N VAL A 5 13.01 -4.82 -14.16
CA VAL A 5 14.31 -5.22 -14.71
C VAL A 5 14.71 -6.60 -14.18
N MET A 6 14.49 -6.89 -12.89
CA MET A 6 14.74 -8.22 -12.30
C MET A 6 13.88 -9.31 -12.95
N GLU A 7 12.61 -9.02 -13.22
CA GLU A 7 11.69 -9.89 -13.95
C GLU A 7 12.24 -10.25 -15.33
N ARG A 8 12.69 -9.25 -16.11
CA ARG A 8 13.26 -9.46 -17.45
C ARG A 8 14.54 -10.29 -17.40
N ILE A 9 15.36 -10.14 -16.35
CA ILE A 9 16.55 -10.98 -16.15
C ILE A 9 16.14 -12.43 -15.92
N CYS A 10 15.12 -12.70 -15.10
CA CYS A 10 14.63 -14.06 -14.84
C CYS A 10 14.07 -14.74 -16.10
N GLU A 11 13.30 -14.01 -16.91
CA GLU A 11 12.83 -14.49 -18.22
C GLU A 11 14.00 -14.87 -19.14
N ARG A 12 15.01 -13.99 -19.25
CA ARG A 12 16.18 -14.25 -20.08
C ARG A 12 16.95 -15.49 -19.62
N ARG A 13 17.16 -15.65 -18.32
CA ARG A 13 17.83 -16.82 -17.74
C ARG A 13 17.12 -18.11 -18.14
N MET A 14 15.80 -18.16 -18.02
CA MET A 14 15.07 -19.37 -18.42
C MET A 14 15.07 -19.62 -19.93
N ASN A 15 15.04 -18.58 -20.76
CA ASN A 15 15.23 -18.74 -22.21
C ASN A 15 16.62 -19.31 -22.57
N GLU A 16 17.62 -19.09 -21.72
CA GLU A 16 18.98 -19.63 -21.86
C GLU A 16 19.14 -21.00 -21.16
N GLY A 17 18.05 -21.60 -20.65
CA GLY A 17 18.07 -22.90 -19.96
C GLY A 17 18.59 -22.83 -18.51
N LEU A 18 18.74 -21.63 -17.95
CA LEU A 18 19.15 -21.40 -16.57
C LEU A 18 17.93 -21.17 -15.66
N HIS A 19 18.04 -21.55 -14.39
CA HIS A 19 16.98 -21.27 -13.42
C HIS A 19 16.82 -19.75 -13.20
N GLY A 20 15.58 -19.25 -13.24
CA GLY A 20 15.25 -17.85 -12.95
C GLY A 20 13.81 -17.72 -12.48
N LEU A 21 13.60 -17.09 -11.33
CA LEU A 21 12.29 -16.91 -10.72
C LEU A 21 12.20 -15.51 -10.08
N ALA A 22 11.18 -14.76 -10.49
CA ALA A 22 10.79 -13.50 -9.87
C ALA A 22 9.37 -13.66 -9.29
N ILE A 23 9.22 -13.36 -8.00
CA ILE A 23 7.92 -13.45 -7.31
C ILE A 23 7.43 -12.03 -7.01
N GLN A 24 6.26 -11.70 -7.53
CA GLN A 24 5.55 -10.46 -7.25
C GLN A 24 4.70 -10.66 -5.99
N TRP A 25 5.31 -10.41 -4.83
CA TRP A 25 4.63 -10.45 -3.53
C TRP A 25 3.73 -9.22 -3.33
N GLY A 26 2.54 -9.47 -2.76
CA GLY A 26 1.73 -8.44 -2.13
C GLY A 26 2.30 -8.00 -0.78
N ALA A 27 1.47 -7.39 0.07
CA ALA A 27 1.87 -7.03 1.44
C ALA A 27 2.25 -8.29 2.22
N ILE A 28 3.40 -8.28 2.90
CA ILE A 28 3.88 -9.38 3.77
C ILE A 28 3.71 -8.93 5.22
N GLY A 29 3.12 -9.79 6.05
CA GLY A 29 2.96 -9.58 7.48
C GLY A 29 3.99 -10.31 8.32
N ASP A 30 3.80 -10.27 9.64
CA ASP A 30 4.63 -10.86 10.71
C ASP A 30 6.04 -10.27 10.88
N VAL A 31 6.71 -9.93 9.78
CA VAL A 31 8.08 -9.41 9.76
C VAL A 31 8.30 -8.43 8.60
N GLY A 32 9.31 -7.57 8.75
CA GLY A 32 9.77 -6.65 7.71
C GLY A 32 9.01 -5.33 7.69
N LEU A 33 9.31 -4.51 6.69
CA LEU A 33 8.94 -3.09 6.67
C LEU A 33 7.44 -2.84 6.87
N VAL A 34 6.57 -3.69 6.32
CA VAL A 34 5.11 -3.52 6.43
C VAL A 34 4.60 -3.95 7.80
N ALA A 35 5.18 -4.98 8.41
CA ALA A 35 4.85 -5.41 9.76
C ALA A 35 5.30 -4.39 10.81
N ASP A 36 6.47 -3.74 10.61
CA ASP A 36 7.00 -2.70 11.50
C ASP A 36 6.15 -1.41 11.51
N MET A 37 5.22 -1.25 10.56
CA MET A 37 4.30 -0.12 10.46
C MET A 37 2.98 -0.32 11.22
N GLN A 38 2.77 -1.48 11.85
CA GLN A 38 1.58 -1.79 12.64
C GLN A 38 1.86 -1.56 14.14
N ASP A 39 1.15 -0.60 14.74
CA ASP A 39 1.13 -0.38 16.20
C ASP A 39 -0.04 -1.11 16.91
N ASP A 40 -1.00 -1.69 16.15
CA ASP A 40 -2.19 -2.37 16.70
C ASP A 40 -2.57 -3.60 15.84
N ASP A 41 -3.06 -4.66 16.50
CA ASP A 41 -3.58 -5.95 15.97
C ASP A 41 -4.81 -5.82 15.01
N LYS A 42 -4.77 -4.92 14.03
CA LYS A 42 -5.81 -4.78 12.99
C LYS A 42 -5.24 -5.07 11.62
N GLU A 43 -5.96 -5.92 10.89
CA GLU A 43 -5.76 -6.14 9.45
C GLU A 43 -5.62 -4.80 8.71
N LEU A 44 -4.38 -4.49 8.33
CA LEU A 44 -4.06 -3.33 7.51
C LEU A 44 -4.35 -3.72 6.05
N VAL A 45 -5.39 -3.11 5.47
CA VAL A 45 -5.67 -3.24 4.04
C VAL A 45 -4.85 -2.18 3.32
N ILE A 46 -3.90 -2.61 2.47
CA ILE A 46 -3.14 -1.69 1.61
C ILE A 46 -3.52 -1.97 0.16
N GLY A 47 -4.02 -0.95 -0.54
CA GLY A 47 -4.33 -1.07 -1.97
C GLY A 47 -5.33 -2.18 -2.32
N GLY A 48 -6.22 -2.54 -1.40
CA GLY A 48 -7.19 -3.62 -1.57
C GLY A 48 -6.65 -5.03 -1.31
N THR A 49 -5.43 -5.16 -0.75
CA THR A 49 -4.84 -6.43 -0.34
C THR A 49 -4.64 -6.48 1.17
N LEU A 50 -4.70 -7.69 1.74
CA LEU A 50 -4.32 -7.97 3.11
C LEU A 50 -2.85 -8.41 3.16
N GLN A 51 -2.26 -8.27 4.34
CA GLN A 51 -0.94 -8.83 4.62
C GLN A 51 -1.00 -10.36 4.55
N GLN A 52 -0.09 -10.97 3.80
CA GLN A 52 0.11 -12.41 3.76
C GLN A 52 1.01 -12.82 4.93
N GLU A 53 0.54 -13.74 5.77
CA GLU A 53 1.35 -14.32 6.85
C GLU A 53 2.62 -14.99 6.30
N ILE A 54 3.72 -14.93 7.06
CA ILE A 54 5.00 -15.50 6.68
C ILE A 54 4.90 -17.01 6.44
N SER A 55 4.05 -17.69 7.22
CA SER A 55 3.75 -19.12 7.05
C SER A 55 3.17 -19.42 5.65
N SER A 56 2.25 -18.57 5.19
CA SER A 56 1.63 -18.64 3.87
C SER A 56 2.63 -18.31 2.76
N CYS A 57 3.47 -17.30 2.96
CA CYS A 57 4.56 -16.94 2.03
C CYS A 57 5.53 -18.11 1.83
N LEU A 58 5.97 -18.77 2.90
CA LEU A 58 6.90 -19.90 2.81
C LEU A 58 6.28 -21.12 2.10
N ASN A 59 5.01 -21.42 2.39
CA ASN A 59 4.29 -22.48 1.66
C ASN A 59 4.15 -22.16 0.17
N THR A 60 3.88 -20.90 -0.16
CA THR A 60 3.77 -20.46 -1.56
C THR A 60 5.11 -20.47 -2.27
N LEU A 61 6.20 -20.13 -1.57
CA LEU A 61 7.55 -20.17 -2.09
C LEU A 61 7.96 -21.59 -2.51
N GLU A 62 7.66 -22.60 -1.67
CA GLU A 62 7.90 -24.01 -2.00
C GLU A 62 7.22 -24.40 -3.32
N VAL A 63 5.95 -24.00 -3.49
CA VAL A 63 5.21 -24.26 -4.72
C VAL A 63 5.86 -23.58 -5.92
N PHE A 64 6.27 -22.31 -5.79
CA PHE A 64 6.85 -21.52 -6.87
C PHE A 64 8.25 -21.96 -7.29
N LEU A 65 9.07 -22.46 -6.36
CA LEU A 65 10.39 -23.01 -6.66
C LEU A 65 10.33 -24.23 -7.59
N LEU A 66 9.19 -24.92 -7.62
CA LEU A 66 8.95 -26.13 -8.43
C LEU A 66 8.26 -25.84 -9.78
N GLN A 67 7.96 -24.58 -10.11
CA GLN A 67 7.27 -24.21 -11.36
C GLN A 67 8.24 -23.89 -12.50
N ASP A 68 7.81 -24.15 -13.74
CA ASP A 68 8.51 -23.73 -14.98
C ASP A 68 8.09 -22.33 -15.46
N ARG A 69 7.87 -21.39 -14.53
CA ARG A 69 7.41 -20.03 -14.82
C ARG A 69 8.36 -19.00 -14.22
N SER A 70 8.78 -18.02 -15.01
CA SER A 70 9.81 -17.02 -14.63
C SER A 70 9.27 -15.95 -13.72
N ILE A 71 7.97 -15.70 -13.84
CA ILE A 71 7.27 -14.65 -13.13
C ILE A 71 5.99 -15.26 -12.59
N VAL A 72 5.82 -15.12 -11.28
CA VAL A 72 4.66 -15.58 -10.52
C VAL A 72 4.27 -14.49 -9.52
N SER A 73 3.06 -14.56 -8.97
CA SER A 73 2.56 -13.57 -8.01
C SER A 73 1.76 -14.24 -6.90
N SER A 74 1.88 -13.69 -5.69
CA SER A 74 1.12 -14.10 -4.51
C SER A 74 0.64 -12.88 -3.76
N MET A 75 -0.66 -12.82 -3.47
CA MET A 75 -1.28 -11.75 -2.68
C MET A 75 -2.56 -12.26 -2.03
N ILE A 76 -2.93 -11.67 -0.90
CA ILE A 76 -4.23 -11.91 -0.26
C ILE A 76 -5.14 -10.74 -0.63
N VAL A 77 -6.27 -11.03 -1.29
CA VAL A 77 -7.24 -10.01 -1.69
C VAL A 77 -8.13 -9.68 -0.49
N ALA A 78 -8.25 -8.40 -0.15
CA ALA A 78 -9.15 -7.98 0.91
C ALA A 78 -10.60 -8.14 0.47
N GLU A 79 -11.46 -8.61 1.39
CA GLU A 79 -12.88 -8.68 1.12
C GLU A 79 -13.46 -7.28 0.89
N LYS A 80 -14.30 -7.15 -0.14
CA LYS A 80 -15.03 -5.91 -0.40
C LYS A 80 -16.11 -5.73 0.65
N ARG A 81 -15.79 -5.04 1.74
CA ARG A 81 -16.77 -4.63 2.75
C ARG A 81 -17.77 -3.67 2.10
N LYS A 82 -19.05 -4.05 2.09
CA LYS A 82 -20.12 -3.23 1.51
C LYS A 82 -20.44 -1.98 2.36
N ASP A 83 -20.06 -1.95 3.64
CA ASP A 83 -20.61 -1.00 4.61
C ASP A 83 -19.62 -0.42 5.65
N SER A 84 -18.30 -0.48 5.45
CA SER A 84 -17.39 0.29 6.31
C SER A 84 -17.39 1.74 5.87
N GLY A 85 -18.23 2.55 6.53
CA GLY A 85 -18.44 4.00 6.38
C GLY A 85 -17.50 4.68 5.39
N ARG A 86 -18.03 4.99 4.19
CA ARG A 86 -17.37 5.94 3.28
C ARG A 86 -16.94 7.14 4.10
N ALA A 87 -15.64 7.44 4.09
CA ALA A 87 -15.15 8.64 4.73
C ALA A 87 -15.97 9.82 4.20
N THR A 88 -16.55 10.59 5.12
CA THR A 88 -17.48 11.67 4.75
C THR A 88 -16.76 12.84 4.11
N ASN A 89 -15.44 12.92 4.31
CA ASN A 89 -14.60 13.99 3.82
C ASN A 89 -13.14 13.54 3.58
N PRO A 90 -12.38 14.29 2.75
CA PRO A 90 -10.99 13.99 2.43
C PRO A 90 -10.08 13.86 3.65
N LEU A 91 -10.34 14.63 4.71
CA LEU A 91 -9.52 14.64 5.92
C LEU A 91 -9.67 13.32 6.70
N GLU A 92 -10.90 12.84 6.86
CA GLU A 92 -11.22 11.55 7.47
C GLU A 92 -10.64 10.39 6.66
N ALA A 93 -10.72 10.46 5.32
CA ALA A 93 -10.16 9.44 4.44
C ALA A 93 -8.65 9.29 4.62
N VAL A 94 -7.92 10.40 4.63
CA VAL A 94 -6.46 10.37 4.82
C VAL A 94 -6.08 9.91 6.22
N ALA A 95 -6.83 10.33 7.25
CA ALA A 95 -6.58 9.87 8.62
C ALA A 95 -6.77 8.36 8.76
N ASN A 96 -7.81 7.79 8.13
CA ASN A 96 -8.06 6.36 8.13
C ASN A 96 -6.92 5.58 7.45
N ILE A 97 -6.42 6.05 6.30
CA ILE A 97 -5.28 5.42 5.59
C ILE A 97 -4.02 5.46 6.45
N MET A 98 -3.79 6.55 7.18
CA MET A 98 -2.64 6.70 8.08
C MET A 98 -2.84 6.04 9.46
N GLY A 99 -3.97 5.37 9.70
CA GLY A 99 -4.26 4.73 10.99
C GLY A 99 -4.49 5.70 12.16
N LEU A 100 -4.72 6.99 11.89
CA LEU A 100 -4.83 8.03 12.90
C LEU A 100 -6.26 8.10 13.46
N LYS A 101 -6.42 7.78 14.75
CA LYS A 101 -7.74 7.69 15.41
C LYS A 101 -8.29 9.03 15.91
N ASP A 102 -7.42 9.94 16.37
CA ASP A 102 -7.84 11.21 16.95
C ASP A 102 -7.24 12.41 16.20
N LEU A 103 -8.08 13.00 15.36
CA LEU A 103 -7.76 14.17 14.53
C LEU A 103 -7.48 15.43 15.35
N ASN A 104 -7.88 15.46 16.63
CA ASN A 104 -7.69 16.64 17.49
C ASN A 104 -6.27 16.77 18.03
N ILE A 105 -5.50 15.66 18.04
CA ILE A 105 -4.13 15.61 18.56
C ILE A 105 -3.10 15.92 17.45
N ILE A 106 -3.54 15.87 16.18
CA ILE A 106 -2.66 16.03 15.01
C ILE A 106 -2.24 17.49 14.85
N ILE A 107 -0.93 17.73 14.74
CA ILE A 107 -0.38 19.05 14.44
C ILE A 107 -0.70 19.39 12.97
N PRO A 108 -1.57 20.38 12.66
CA PRO A 108 -2.16 20.50 11.32
C PRO A 108 -1.18 20.86 10.20
N ASN A 109 -0.04 21.45 10.55
CA ASN A 109 0.92 22.02 9.59
C ASN A 109 2.09 21.08 9.26
N ILE A 110 2.29 20.00 10.02
CA ILE A 110 3.34 19.02 9.76
C ILE A 110 2.95 18.21 8.52
N SER A 111 3.92 17.93 7.65
CA SER A 111 3.67 17.21 6.41
C SER A 111 3.34 15.73 6.67
N LEU A 112 2.57 15.11 5.78
CA LEU A 112 2.22 13.68 5.94
C LEU A 112 3.46 12.76 6.02
N PRO A 113 4.55 12.96 5.23
CA PRO A 113 5.76 12.15 5.39
C PRO A 113 6.39 12.24 6.79
N GLU A 114 6.39 13.43 7.38
CA GLU A 114 6.91 13.65 8.74
C GLU A 114 6.00 13.02 9.81
N LEU A 115 4.72 12.79 9.50
CA LEU A 115 3.79 12.02 10.33
C LEU A 115 3.89 10.50 10.14
N GLY A 116 4.79 10.01 9.29
CA GLY A 116 4.97 8.58 9.03
C GLY A 116 4.24 8.07 7.79
N MET A 117 3.79 8.94 6.88
CA MET A 117 3.31 8.50 5.55
C MET A 117 4.46 7.87 4.76
N ASP A 118 4.31 6.60 4.39
CA ASP A 118 5.26 5.90 3.55
C ASP A 118 4.90 5.99 2.05
N SER A 119 5.65 5.26 1.22
CA SER A 119 5.44 5.27 -0.23
C SER A 119 4.13 4.60 -0.65
N MET A 120 3.62 3.62 0.09
CA MET A 120 2.38 2.92 -0.25
C MET A 120 1.15 3.75 0.15
N MET A 121 1.15 4.30 1.36
CA MET A 121 0.15 5.24 1.85
C MET A 121 0.05 6.47 0.95
N ALA A 122 1.17 7.01 0.45
CA ALA A 122 1.14 8.14 -0.49
C ALA A 122 0.36 7.82 -1.77
N VAL A 123 0.49 6.59 -2.29
CA VAL A 123 -0.26 6.14 -3.48
C VAL A 123 -1.73 5.95 -3.13
N GLU A 124 -2.05 5.35 -1.99
CA GLU A 124 -3.43 5.12 -1.55
C GLU A 124 -4.17 6.42 -1.25
N ILE A 125 -3.52 7.38 -0.58
CA ILE A 125 -4.05 8.73 -0.34
C ILE A 125 -4.37 9.40 -1.66
N LYS A 126 -3.43 9.39 -2.61
CA LYS A 126 -3.66 9.99 -3.93
C LYS A 126 -4.87 9.37 -4.62
N GLN A 127 -4.92 8.04 -4.72
CA GLN A 127 -6.01 7.34 -5.40
C GLN A 127 -7.36 7.57 -4.72
N THR A 128 -7.40 7.62 -3.38
CA THR A 128 -8.62 7.85 -2.62
C THR A 128 -9.15 9.26 -2.82
N LEU A 129 -8.26 10.27 -2.75
CA LEU A 129 -8.60 11.67 -3.02
C LEU A 129 -9.13 11.86 -4.45
N GLU A 130 -8.52 11.21 -5.44
CA GLU A 130 -8.95 11.27 -6.83
C GLU A 130 -10.31 10.57 -7.04
N ARG A 131 -10.48 9.36 -6.51
CA ARG A 131 -11.66 8.51 -6.81
C ARG A 131 -12.91 8.87 -6.01
N GLU A 132 -12.74 9.27 -4.76
CA GLU A 132 -13.88 9.50 -3.86
C GLU A 132 -14.26 10.97 -3.75
N PHE A 133 -13.31 11.89 -4.00
CA PHE A 133 -13.50 13.32 -3.79
C PHE A 133 -13.18 14.19 -5.02
N ASP A 134 -12.80 13.59 -6.16
CA ASP A 134 -12.40 14.28 -7.39
C ASP A 134 -11.26 15.31 -7.19
N ILE A 135 -10.37 15.04 -6.21
CA ILE A 135 -9.22 15.88 -5.89
C ILE A 135 -7.98 15.31 -6.57
N LEU A 136 -7.57 15.93 -7.67
CA LEU A 136 -6.37 15.57 -8.44
C LEU A 136 -5.12 16.20 -7.82
N LEU A 137 -4.15 15.38 -7.44
CA LEU A 137 -2.87 15.82 -6.86
C LEU A 137 -1.68 15.13 -7.54
N SER A 138 -0.60 15.89 -7.78
CA SER A 138 0.65 15.29 -8.23
C SER A 138 1.34 14.54 -7.08
N ALA A 139 2.28 13.66 -7.40
CA ALA A 139 3.10 12.99 -6.38
C ALA A 139 3.88 13.99 -5.50
N GLN A 140 4.23 15.17 -6.05
CA GLN A 140 4.89 16.23 -5.29
C GLN A 140 3.91 16.93 -4.34
N ASP A 141 2.65 17.08 -4.72
CA ASP A 141 1.63 17.68 -3.87
C ASP A 141 1.33 16.79 -2.66
N ILE A 142 1.28 15.47 -2.87
CA ILE A 142 1.11 14.47 -1.80
C ILE A 142 2.27 14.55 -0.79
N ARG A 143 3.52 14.63 -1.27
CA ARG A 143 4.70 14.78 -0.39
C ARG A 143 4.64 16.05 0.46
N ASN A 144 4.02 17.11 -0.04
CA ASN A 144 3.90 18.39 0.63
C ASN A 144 2.53 18.58 1.32
N LEU A 145 1.71 17.53 1.38
CA LEU A 145 0.36 17.59 1.93
C LEU A 145 0.42 17.63 3.46
N ASN A 146 -0.57 18.27 4.07
CA ASN A 146 -0.76 18.28 5.52
C ASN A 146 -2.25 18.40 5.85
N PHE A 147 -2.61 18.15 7.11
CA PHE A 147 -4.01 18.18 7.56
C PHE A 147 -4.66 19.57 7.44
N ALA A 148 -3.87 20.65 7.52
CA ALA A 148 -4.37 22.00 7.26
C ALA A 148 -4.83 22.21 5.81
N LYS A 149 -4.09 21.67 4.83
CA LYS A 149 -4.48 21.68 3.41
C LYS A 149 -5.71 20.81 3.15
N LEU A 150 -5.76 19.61 3.73
CA LEU A 150 -6.91 18.71 3.62
C LEU A 150 -8.21 19.33 4.20
N LYS A 151 -8.09 20.03 5.34
CA LYS A 151 -9.23 20.75 5.93
C LYS A 151 -9.74 21.87 5.03
N LYS A 152 -8.85 22.59 4.34
CA LYS A 152 -9.23 23.63 3.36
C LYS A 152 -9.92 23.05 2.13
N MET A 153 -9.51 21.86 1.69
CA MET A 153 -10.16 21.14 0.58
C MET A 153 -11.55 20.65 0.97
N THR A 154 -11.70 20.16 2.21
CA THR A 154 -12.99 19.74 2.76
C THR A 154 -14.01 20.88 2.83
N ASN A 155 -13.58 22.09 3.21
CA ASN A 155 -14.47 23.26 3.35
C ASN A 155 -14.83 23.96 2.02
N LYS A 156 -14.30 23.48 0.88
CA LYS A 156 -14.59 24.04 -0.46
C LYS A 156 -15.57 23.18 -1.27
N ALA A 157 -15.93 22.00 -0.78
CA ALA A 157 -16.96 21.13 -1.34
C ALA A 157 -18.30 21.42 -0.65
#